data_AF-A0AAW8AMZ2-F1
#
_entry.id   AF-A0AAW8AMZ2-F1
#
_cell.length_a   1.000
_cell.length_b   1.000
_cell.length_c   1.000
_cell.angle_alpha   90.00
_cell.angle_beta   90.00
_cell.angle_gamma   90.00
#
_symmetry.space_group_name_H-M   'P 1'
#
loop_
_entity.id
_entity.type
_entity.pdbx_description
1 polymer ?
#
loop_
_entity_poly.entity_id
_entity_poly.type
_entity_poly.pdbx_seq_one_letter_code
_entity_poly.pdbx_strand_id
1 'polypeptide(L)' 'MRVGCPVSFGVHALSPVTAQFLIEWTDMAVDLVLSDKSMDMADEGLDVMIKIGELLHVNTLVARSIAPYRSVMCASPA' A
#
# COMPACT_ATOMS: atom_id res chain seq x y z
N MET A 1 -12.39 6.28 1.39
CA MET A 1 -11.57 5.10 1.76
C MET A 1 -10.13 5.54 1.93
N ARG A 2 -9.49 5.25 3.06
CA ARG A 2 -8.10 5.62 3.39
C ARG A 2 -7.20 4.40 3.28
N VAL A 3 -6.16 4.49 2.44
CA VAL A 3 -5.28 3.37 2.11
C VAL A 3 -3.84 3.73 2.46
N GLY A 4 -3.26 3.00 3.40
CA GLY A 4 -1.85 3.14 3.79
C GLY A 4 -0.94 2.22 2.97
N CYS A 5 0.17 2.72 2.45
CA CYS A 5 1.20 1.87 1.83
C CYS A 5 2.61 2.49 1.83
N PRO A 6 3.68 1.68 1.65
CA PRO A 6 5.04 2.17 1.43
C PRO A 6 5.11 3.12 0.26
N VAL A 7 5.97 4.14 0.35
CA VAL A 7 6.03 5.25 -0.62
C VAL A 7 6.33 4.73 -2.02
N SER A 8 7.35 3.88 -2.16
CA SER A 8 7.76 3.32 -3.45
C SER A 8 6.64 2.48 -4.10
N PHE A 9 5.96 1.65 -3.32
CA PHE A 9 4.84 0.85 -3.81
C PHE A 9 3.64 1.73 -4.21
N GLY A 10 3.33 2.73 -3.39
CA GLY A 10 2.29 3.71 -3.64
C GLY A 10 2.46 4.42 -4.97
N VAL A 11 3.68 4.92 -5.23
CA VAL A 11 4.00 5.66 -6.46
C VAL A 11 4.04 4.75 -7.69
N HIS A 12 4.69 3.59 -7.60
CA HIS A 12 4.97 2.76 -8.79
C HIS A 12 3.87 1.77 -9.14
N ALA A 13 3.11 1.28 -8.16
CA ALA A 13 2.11 0.23 -8.37
C ALA A 13 0.69 0.70 -8.04
N LEU A 14 0.48 1.34 -6.89
CA LEU A 14 -0.89 1.64 -6.43
C LEU A 14 -1.50 2.85 -7.15
N SER A 15 -0.77 3.95 -7.30
CA SER A 15 -1.30 5.20 -7.87
C SER A 15 -1.90 5.04 -9.28
N PRO A 16 -1.24 4.35 -10.24
CA PRO A 16 -1.85 4.10 -11.55
C PRO A 16 -3.14 3.28 -11.48
N VAL A 17 -3.19 2.29 -10.59
CA VAL A 17 -4.38 1.44 -10.39
C VAL A 17 -5.50 2.22 -9.72
N THR A 18 -5.19 3.05 -8.72
CA THR A 18 -6.16 3.93 -8.06
C THR A 18 -6.75 4.93 -9.04
N ALA A 19 -5.94 5.49 -9.96
CA ALA A 19 -6.45 6.38 -11.00
C ALA A 19 -7.46 5.66 -11.92
N GLN A 20 -7.15 4.42 -12.34
CA GLN A 20 -8.07 3.60 -13.13
C GLN A 20 -9.36 3.25 -12.35
N PHE A 21 -9.20 2.87 -11.08
CA PHE A 21 -10.30 2.57 -10.17
C PHE A 21 -11.28 3.74 -10.04
N LEU A 22 -10.76 4.96 -9.88
CA LEU A 22 -11.58 6.17 -9.73
C LEU A 22 -12.31 6.58 -11.02
N ILE A 23 -11.81 6.17 -12.19
CA ILE A 23 -12.51 6.37 -13.47
C ILE A 23 -13.73 5.44 -13.56
N GLU A 24 -13.63 4.21 -13.07
CA GLU A 24 -14.71 3.23 -13.09
C GLU A 24 -15.76 3.49 -11.99
N TRP A 25 -15.32 3.98 -10.83
CA TRP A 25 -16.18 4.30 -9.68
C TRP A 25 -16.07 5.78 -9.30
N THR A 26 -16.81 6.63 -10.02
CA THR A 26 -16.72 8.10 -9.90
C THR A 26 -17.19 8.67 -8.57
N ASP A 27 -18.05 7.95 -7.85
CA ASP A 27 -18.58 8.38 -6.55
C ASP A 27 -17.64 8.03 -5.38
N MET A 28 -16.55 7.31 -5.66
CA MET A 28 -15.57 6.92 -4.65
C MET A 28 -14.50 8.00 -4.45
N ALA A 29 -14.10 8.19 -3.19
CA ALA A 29 -12.93 8.98 -2.82
C ALA A 29 -11.88 8.10 -2.16
N VAL A 30 -10.64 8.17 -2.65
CA VAL A 30 -9.50 7.43 -2.10
C VAL A 30 -8.46 8.43 -1.58
N ASP A 31 -8.11 8.28 -0.31
CA ASP A 31 -7.02 9.00 0.35
C ASP A 31 -5.83 8.04 0.48
N LEU A 32 -4.75 8.33 -0.25
CA LEU A 32 -3.53 7.52 -0.25
C LEU A 32 -2.55 8.08 0.77
N VAL A 33 -2.35 7.34 1.86
CA VAL A 33 -1.36 7.67 2.90
C VAL A 33 -0.07 6.92 2.59
N LEU A 34 0.95 7.65 2.15
CA LEU A 34 2.23 7.08 1.74
C LEU A 34 3.29 7.30 2.82
N SER A 35 3.80 6.21 3.39
CA SER A 35 4.80 6.27 4.47
C SER A 35 5.65 5.01 4.50
N ASP A 36 6.97 5.17 4.65
CA ASP A 36 7.90 4.07 4.92
C ASP A 36 8.09 3.82 6.42
N LYS A 37 7.42 4.60 7.27
CA LYS A 37 7.37 4.36 8.71
C LYS A 37 6.33 3.28 9.02
N SER A 38 6.45 2.67 10.21
CA SER A 38 5.40 1.81 10.73
C SER A 38 4.11 2.63 10.91
N MET A 39 3.08 2.26 10.17
CA MET A 39 1.72 2.77 10.34
C MET A 39 0.89 1.77 11.15
N ASP A 40 0.05 2.30 12.04
CA ASP A 40 -1.00 1.55 12.71
C ASP A 40 -2.35 1.89 12.07
N MET A 41 -3.14 0.87 11.72
CA MET A 41 -4.40 1.09 11.01
C MET A 41 -5.45 1.78 11.89
N ALA A 42 -5.47 1.50 13.20
CA ALA A 42 -6.45 2.09 14.10
C ALA A 42 -6.10 3.55 14.39
N ASP A 43 -4.83 3.84 14.71
CA ASP A 43 -4.38 5.20 15.04
C ASP A 43 -4.47 6.15 13.84
N GLU A 44 -4.15 5.66 12.64
CA GLU A 44 -4.20 6.49 11.43
C GLU A 44 -5.58 6.51 10.75
N GLY A 45 -6.52 5.69 11.23
CA GLY A 45 -7.87 5.56 10.66
C GLY A 45 -7.82 5.02 9.23
N LEU A 46 -6.98 4.02 8.98
CA LEU A 46 -6.84 3.37 7.68
C LEU A 46 -7.89 2.27 7.51
N ASP A 47 -8.58 2.28 6.38
CA ASP A 47 -9.51 1.20 6.01
C ASP A 47 -8.72 -0.02 5.50
N VAL A 48 -7.64 0.22 4.76
CA VAL A 48 -6.78 -0.81 4.16
C VAL A 48 -5.32 -0.41 4.28
N MET A 49 -4.44 -1.38 4.53
CA MET A 49 -3.00 -1.18 4.50
C MET A 49 -2.33 -2.24 3.63
N ILE A 50 -1.47 -1.79 2.72
CA ILE A 50 -0.59 -2.66 1.94
C ILE A 50 0.77 -2.68 2.64
N LYS A 51 1.24 -3.85 3.03
CA LYS A 51 2.58 -4.07 3.60
C LYS A 51 3.43 -4.96 2.71
N ILE A 52 4.74 -4.69 2.72
CA ILE A 52 5.76 -5.54 2.11
C ILE A 52 6.49 -6.24 3.26
N GLY A 53 6.63 -7.56 3.16
CA GLY A 53 7.27 -8.39 4.19
C GLY A 53 6.27 -9.10 5.10
N GLU A 54 6.77 -9.66 6.19
CA GLU A 54 5.95 -10.45 7.12
C GLU A 54 5.01 -9.56 7.95
N LEU A 55 3.78 -10.03 8.10
CA LEU A 55 2.80 -9.42 8.98
C LEU A 55 2.98 -9.98 10.39
N LEU A 56 3.70 -9.23 11.22
CA LEU A 56 3.80 -9.52 12.64
C LEU A 56 2.49 -9.05 13.32
N HIS A 57 1.79 -9.97 14.00
CA HIS A 57 0.60 -9.72 14.82
C HIS A 57 -0.70 -9.40 14.05
N VAL A 58 -1.30 -10.42 13.44
CA VAL A 58 -2.55 -10.30 12.65
C VAL A 58 -3.82 -10.57 13.47
N ASN A 59 -3.74 -10.75 14.79
CA ASN A 59 -4.85 -11.33 15.58
C ASN A 59 -6.15 -10.52 15.55
N THR A 60 -6.10 -9.24 15.17
CA THR A 60 -7.26 -8.35 15.03
C THR A 60 -7.51 -7.90 13.57
N LEU A 61 -6.74 -8.40 12.60
CA LEU A 61 -6.77 -7.96 11.21
C LEU A 61 -6.99 -9.14 10.26
N VAL A 62 -7.67 -8.88 9.14
CA VAL A 62 -7.74 -9.84 8.04
C VAL A 62 -6.64 -9.53 7.06
N ALA A 63 -5.68 -10.45 6.92
CA ALA A 63 -4.60 -10.33 5.95
C ALA A 63 -4.86 -11.19 4.71
N ARG A 64 -4.56 -10.63 3.54
CA ARG A 64 -4.59 -11.34 2.26
C ARG A 64 -3.29 -11.10 1.51
N SER A 65 -2.64 -12.18 1.06
CA SER A 65 -1.48 -12.06 0.17
C SER A 65 -1.94 -11.59 -1.21
N ILE A 66 -1.28 -10.55 -1.74
CA ILE A 66 -1.61 -9.93 -3.04
C ILE A 66 -0.68 -10.47 -4.12
N ALA A 67 0.63 -10.38 -3.90
CA ALA A 67 1.67 -10.81 -4.82
C ALA A 67 3.01 -10.98 -4.09
N PRO A 68 3.93 -11.81 -4.59
CA PRO A 68 5.29 -11.87 -4.09
C PRO A 68 6.03 -10.56 -4.39
N TYR A 69 6.87 -10.12 -3.45
CA TYR A 69 7.75 -8.96 -3.62
C TYR A 69 9.20 -9.42 -3.82
N ARG A 70 9.89 -8.86 -4.82
CA ARG A 70 11.29 -9.19 -5.12
C ARG A 70 12.16 -7.94 -5.04
N SER A 71 13.10 -7.95 -4.10
CA SER A 71 14.21 -6.98 -4.07
C SER A 71 15.36 -7.47 -4.94
N VAL A 72 16.01 -6.54 -5.65
CA VAL A 72 17.15 -6.82 -6.53
C VAL A 72 18.28 -5.86 -6.18
N MET A 73 19.51 -6.37 -6.08
CA MET A 73 20.69 -5.52 -5.93
C MET A 73 21.10 -4.97 -7.30
N CYS A 74 21.28 -3.67 -7.39
CA CYS A 74 21.72 -2.97 -8.60
C CYS A 74 22.70 -1.85 -8.28
N ALA A 75 23.49 -1.45 -9.26
CA ALA A 75 24.39 -0.30 -9.22
C ALA A 75 24.30 0.47 -10.54
N SER A 76 24.68 1.76 -10.54
CA SER A 76 24.78 2.52 -11.78
C SER A 76 25.89 1.95 -12.68
N PRO A 77 25.79 2.10 -14.00
CA PRO A 77 26.94 1.96 -14.90
C PRO A 77 28.09 2.89 -14.45
N ALA A 78 29.33 2.48 -14.70
CA ALA A 78 30.54 3.24 -14.37
C ALA A 78 30.63 4.57 -15.14
#